data_AF-A0A7S2UNS5-F1
#
_entry.id   AF-A0A7S2UNS5-F1
#
_cell.length_a   1.000
_cell.length_b   1.000
_cell.length_c   1.000
_cell.angle_alpha   90.00
_cell.angle_beta   90.00
_cell.angle_gamma   90.00
#
_symmetry.space_group_name_H-M   'P 1'
#
loop_
_entity.id
_entity.type
_entity.pdbx_description
1 polymer ?
#
loop_
_entity_poly.entity_id
_entity_poly.type
_entity_poly.pdbx_seq_one_letter_code
_entity_poly.pdbx_strand_id
1 'polypeptide(L)'
;VKSRAGQHVACQISQVPMAKPHGGTDSILKRWNAPFWSSPYNAYAWSVYLKGDDGSLTQDWKVSLLVDPPAETLERLPKTYIQIATKDILRDEGKMYAERLQ
;
A
#
# COMPACT_ATOMS: atom_id res chain seq x y z
N VAL A 1 -1.92 -13.43 -11.49
CA VAL A 1 -0.95 -14.32 -10.77
C VAL A 1 -1.71 -15.34 -9.92
N LYS A 2 -1.58 -16.65 -10.19
CA LYS A 2 -2.14 -17.70 -9.34
C LYS A 2 -1.43 -17.68 -7.98
N SER A 3 -2.16 -17.70 -6.86
CA SER A 3 -1.56 -18.10 -5.58
C SER A 3 -0.86 -19.45 -5.83
N ARG A 4 0.33 -19.63 -5.27
CA ARG A 4 1.23 -20.73 -5.65
C ARG A 4 0.65 -22.15 -5.45
N ALA A 5 -0.52 -22.32 -4.85
CA ALA A 5 -1.21 -23.60 -4.81
C ALA A 5 -2.66 -23.42 -4.34
N GLY A 6 -3.65 -23.28 -5.23
CA GLY A 6 -5.07 -23.61 -4.97
C GLY A 6 -5.73 -23.10 -3.67
N GLN A 7 -5.11 -22.18 -2.94
CA GLN A 7 -5.51 -21.79 -1.60
C GLN A 7 -6.52 -20.67 -1.74
N HIS A 8 -7.74 -20.98 -1.29
CA HIS A 8 -8.82 -20.04 -1.22
C HIS A 8 -8.63 -19.16 0.02
N VAL A 9 -8.16 -17.93 -0.19
CA VAL A 9 -8.13 -16.91 0.87
C VAL A 9 -9.56 -16.39 1.02
N ALA A 10 -10.17 -16.58 2.18
CA ALA A 10 -11.56 -16.18 2.40
C ALA A 10 -11.72 -14.66 2.61
N CYS A 11 -10.74 -14.03 3.25
CA CYS A 11 -10.72 -12.59 3.49
C CYS A 11 -9.28 -12.08 3.60
N GLN A 12 -9.09 -10.79 3.29
CA GLN A 12 -7.88 -10.03 3.59
C GLN A 12 -8.23 -8.97 4.62
N ILE A 13 -7.41 -8.87 5.68
CA ILE A 13 -7.48 -7.78 6.65
C ILE A 13 -6.18 -7.00 6.51
N SER A 14 -6.28 -5.74 6.08
CA SER A 14 -5.12 -4.87 5.89
C SER A 14 -5.18 -3.71 6.86
N GLN A 15 -4.24 -3.66 7.80
CA GLN A 15 -4.17 -2.63 8.83
C GLN A 15 -3.11 -1.61 8.45
N VAL A 16 -3.51 -0.33 8.35
CA VAL A 16 -2.65 0.82 8.00
C VAL A 16 -1.68 0.50 6.86
N PRO A 17 -2.18 0.10 5.67
CA PRO A 17 -1.31 -0.35 4.59
C PRO A 17 -0.38 0.76 4.08
N MET A 18 0.89 0.41 3.91
CA MET A 18 1.82 1.16 3.07
C MET A 18 1.51 0.85 1.60
N ALA A 19 0.69 1.68 0.97
CA ALA A 19 0.14 1.42 -0.36
C ALA A 19 0.84 2.21 -1.48
N LYS A 20 1.48 3.34 -1.15
CA LYS A 20 2.08 4.26 -2.12
C LYS A 20 3.57 4.51 -1.83
N PRO A 21 4.47 3.82 -2.55
CA PRO A 21 5.89 4.15 -2.52
C PRO A 21 6.13 5.65 -2.80
N HIS A 22 7.13 6.23 -2.14
CA HIS A 22 7.49 7.67 -2.18
C HIS A 22 6.47 8.66 -1.60
N GLY A 23 5.31 8.21 -1.12
CA GLY A 23 4.36 9.06 -0.38
C GLY A 23 3.73 10.16 -1.24
N GLY A 24 3.71 11.39 -0.72
CA GLY A 24 3.13 12.56 -1.41
C GLY A 24 1.60 12.72 -1.26
N THR A 25 0.98 11.99 -0.34
CA THR A 25 -0.43 12.22 0.03
C THR A 25 -0.58 13.38 1.03
N ASP A 26 -1.80 13.90 1.16
CA ASP A 26 -2.11 14.96 2.12
C ASP A 26 -1.79 14.54 3.56
N SER A 27 -2.10 13.29 3.95
CA SER A 27 -1.84 12.78 5.29
C SER A 27 -0.35 12.73 5.64
N ILE A 28 0.52 12.32 4.71
CA ILE A 28 1.97 12.25 4.95
C ILE A 28 2.63 13.64 4.97
N LEU A 29 2.12 14.59 4.17
CA LEU A 29 2.62 15.96 4.16
C LEU A 29 2.18 16.74 5.42
N LYS A 30 0.90 16.64 5.81
CA LYS A 30 0.35 17.36 6.97
C LYS A 30 0.82 16.82 8.32
N ARG A 31 1.29 15.57 8.37
CA ARG A 31 1.72 14.89 9.61
C ARG A 31 3.15 14.39 9.53
N TRP A 32 4.02 15.20 8.94
CA TRP A 32 5.43 14.86 8.68
C TRP A 32 6.14 14.21 9.88
N ASN A 33 5.94 14.76 11.09
CA ASN A 33 6.55 14.29 12.34
C ASN A 33 5.55 13.54 13.25
N ALA A 34 4.69 12.70 12.69
CA ALA A 34 3.82 11.85 13.50
C ALA A 34 4.64 10.96 14.49
N PRO A 35 4.16 10.76 15.73
CA PRO A 35 4.98 10.23 16.82
C PRO A 35 5.35 8.74 16.70
N PHE A 36 4.63 7.95 15.91
CA PHE A 36 4.88 6.50 15.76
C PHE A 36 5.44 6.16 14.37
N TRP A 37 4.67 6.43 13.32
CA TRP A 37 5.10 6.30 11.93
C TRP A 37 5.15 7.68 11.29
N SER A 38 6.36 8.16 10.97
CA SER A 38 6.62 9.51 10.47
C SER A 38 7.08 9.48 9.01
N SER A 39 7.04 10.61 8.32
CA SER A 39 7.46 10.68 6.92
C SER A 39 8.94 10.33 6.72
N PRO A 40 9.89 10.76 7.59
CA PRO A 40 11.26 10.27 7.54
C PRO A 40 11.39 8.76 7.69
N TYR A 41 10.64 8.14 8.61
CA TYR A 41 10.66 6.68 8.80
C TYR A 41 10.06 5.95 7.59
N ASN A 42 8.97 6.47 7.03
CA ASN A 42 8.35 5.92 5.84
C ASN A 42 9.28 5.99 4.62
N ALA A 43 9.96 7.13 4.43
CA ALA A 43 10.93 7.32 3.35
C ALA A 43 12.13 6.37 3.51
N TYR A 44 12.63 6.20 4.74
CA TYR A 44 13.68 5.24 5.05
C TYR A 44 13.26 3.79 4.80
N ALA A 45 12.06 3.40 5.24
CA ALA A 45 11.54 2.04 5.03
C ALA A 45 11.49 1.69 3.53
N TRP A 46 10.97 2.61 2.71
CA TRP A 46 10.96 2.43 1.26
C TRP A 46 12.35 2.41 0.63
N SER A 47 13.30 3.24 1.09
CA SER A 47 14.65 3.25 0.53
C SER A 47 15.46 1.99 0.85
N VAL A 48 15.17 1.35 1.99
CA VAL A 48 15.75 0.06 2.34
C VAL A 48 15.09 -1.07 1.54
N TYR A 49 13.75 -1.07 1.45
CA TYR A 49 13.01 -2.11 0.74
C TYR A 49 13.29 -2.09 -0.77
N LEU A 50 13.37 -0.90 -1.36
CA LEU A 50 13.59 -0.66 -2.79
C LEU A 50 15.00 -0.09 -3.03
N LYS A 51 16.00 -0.74 -2.45
CA LYS A 51 17.39 -0.27 -2.52
C LYS A 51 17.85 -0.16 -3.97
N GLY A 52 18.23 1.07 -4.37
CA GLY A 52 18.72 1.36 -5.71
C GLY A 52 17.63 1.52 -6.76
N ASP A 53 16.36 1.58 -6.36
CA ASP A 53 15.27 1.90 -7.26
C ASP A 53 15.39 3.33 -7.78
N ASP A 54 15.31 3.48 -9.10
CA ASP A 54 15.23 4.75 -9.82
C ASP A 54 13.78 5.20 -10.04
N GLY A 55 12.83 4.47 -9.47
CA GLY A 55 11.40 4.64 -9.60
C GLY A 55 10.75 3.56 -10.47
N SER A 56 11.54 2.77 -11.21
CA SER A 56 11.01 1.69 -12.05
C SER A 56 10.34 0.58 -11.24
N LEU A 57 10.84 0.22 -10.05
CA LEU A 57 10.23 -0.80 -9.20
C LEU A 57 8.90 -0.32 -8.63
N THR A 58 8.77 0.97 -8.30
CA THR A 58 7.49 1.52 -7.80
C THR A 58 6.33 1.46 -8.81
N GLN A 59 6.65 1.27 -10.09
CA GLN A 59 5.66 1.08 -11.15
C GLN A 59 5.20 -0.39 -11.28
N ASP A 60 5.77 -1.33 -10.52
CA ASP A 60 5.28 -2.72 -10.47
C ASP A 60 4.11 -2.83 -9.46
N TRP A 61 2.99 -3.40 -9.91
CA TRP A 61 1.82 -3.68 -9.06
C TRP A 61 2.11 -4.63 -7.89
N LYS A 62 3.20 -5.38 -7.95
CA LYS A 62 3.68 -6.21 -6.82
C LYS A 62 4.34 -5.39 -5.71
N VAL A 63 4.70 -4.13 -6.01
CA VAL A 63 5.36 -3.21 -5.09
C VAL A 63 4.40 -2.13 -4.61
N SER A 64 3.63 -1.54 -5.53
CA SER A 64 2.66 -0.49 -5.26
C SER A 64 1.23 -1.00 -5.37
N LEU A 65 0.47 -0.92 -4.28
CA LEU A 65 -0.93 -1.36 -4.25
C LEU A 65 -1.86 -0.46 -5.08
N LEU A 66 -1.35 0.71 -5.50
CA LEU A 66 -2.09 1.67 -6.31
C LEU A 66 -1.86 1.50 -7.81
N VAL A 67 -0.98 0.59 -8.22
CA VAL A 67 -0.76 0.23 -9.64
C VAL A 67 -1.69 -0.93 -10.02
N ASP A 68 -2.22 -0.88 -11.24
CA ASP A 68 -3.08 -1.92 -11.80
C ASP A 68 -2.36 -3.26 -11.95
N PRO A 69 -2.79 -4.31 -11.23
CA PRO A 69 -2.35 -5.65 -11.54
C PRO A 69 -3.10 -6.15 -12.79
N PRO A 70 -2.69 -7.30 -13.35
CA PRO A 70 -3.49 -7.99 -14.36
C PRO A 70 -4.93 -8.22 -13.87
N ALA A 71 -5.92 -8.02 -14.74
CA ALA A 71 -7.35 -8.08 -14.39
C ALA A 71 -7.73 -9.38 -13.66
N GLU A 72 -7.18 -10.52 -14.10
CA GLU A 72 -7.45 -11.82 -13.48
C GLU A 72 -6.87 -11.95 -12.06
N THR A 73 -6.01 -11.02 -11.64
CA THR A 73 -5.50 -10.93 -10.27
C THR A 73 -6.49 -10.19 -9.38
N LEU A 74 -7.09 -9.09 -9.85
CA LEU A 74 -8.12 -8.35 -9.13
C LEU A 74 -9.35 -9.21 -8.85
N GLU A 75 -9.83 -9.95 -9.87
CA GLU A 75 -10.98 -10.86 -9.75
C GLU A 75 -10.79 -11.99 -8.71
N ARG A 76 -9.52 -12.31 -8.38
CA ARG A 76 -9.17 -13.34 -7.42
C ARG A 76 -8.88 -12.80 -6.03
N LEU A 77 -8.89 -11.48 -5.84
CA LEU A 77 -8.67 -10.91 -4.53
C LEU A 77 -9.83 -11.28 -3.60
N PRO A 78 -9.52 -11.66 -2.35
CA PRO A 78 -10.55 -11.93 -1.37
C PRO A 78 -11.29 -10.64 -1.00
N LYS A 79 -12.47 -10.77 -0.40
CA LYS A 79 -13.12 -9.65 0.27
C LYS A 79 -12.15 -9.03 1.25
N THR A 80 -11.96 -7.72 1.15
CA THR A 80 -10.92 -7.01 1.88
C THR A 80 -11.51 -6.01 2.85
N TYR A 81 -11.06 -6.08 4.11
CA TYR A 81 -11.29 -5.06 5.11
C TYR A 81 -10.01 -4.23 5.27
N ILE A 82 -10.12 -2.91 5.12
CA ILE A 82 -8.99 -1.97 5.28
C ILE A 82 -9.25 -1.11 6.51
N GLN A 83 -8.34 -1.19 7.47
CA GLN A 83 -8.33 -0.34 8.64
C GLN A 83 -7.32 0.80 8.43
N ILE A 84 -7.78 2.04 8.60
CA ILE A 84 -6.94 3.24 8.60
C ILE A 84 -7.06 3.97 9.93
N ALA A 85 -6.08 4.81 10.27
CA ALA A 85 -6.10 5.63 11.47
C ALA A 85 -6.11 7.13 11.14
N THR A 86 -6.93 7.89 11.86
CA THR A 86 -7.22 9.31 11.55
C THR A 86 -5.98 10.21 11.60
N LYS A 87 -5.03 9.85 12.47
CA LYS A 87 -3.78 10.60 12.73
C LYS A 87 -2.55 9.95 12.10
N ASP A 88 -2.74 8.99 11.19
CA ASP A 88 -1.66 8.27 10.52
C ASP A 88 -1.23 8.97 9.22
N ILE A 89 0.05 8.87 8.86
CA ILE A 89 0.58 9.39 7.60
C ILE A 89 0.13 8.56 6.39
N LEU A 90 -0.18 7.27 6.58
CA LEU A 90 -0.62 6.32 5.55
C LEU A 90 -2.15 6.36 5.32
N ARG A 91 -2.86 7.21 6.05
CA ARG A 91 -4.33 7.27 6.03
C ARG A 91 -4.88 7.44 4.62
N ASP A 92 -4.36 8.40 3.86
CA ASP A 92 -4.94 8.74 2.56
C ASP A 92 -4.60 7.70 1.49
N GLU A 93 -3.39 7.11 1.51
CA GLU A 93 -3.06 6.00 0.59
C GLU A 93 -3.83 4.72 0.90
N GLY A 94 -4.14 4.46 2.18
CA GLY A 94 -5.06 3.37 2.55
C GLY A 94 -6.49 3.58 2.04
N LYS A 95 -6.98 4.83 2.01
CA LYS A 95 -8.28 5.16 1.40
C LYS A 95 -8.26 4.95 -0.11
N MET A 96 -7.21 5.43 -0.78
CA MET A 96 -7.04 5.23 -2.22
C MET A 96 -7.03 3.73 -2.58
N TYR A 97 -6.37 2.90 -1.76
CA TYR A 97 -6.38 1.46 -1.97
C TYR A 97 -7.78 0.85 -1.77
N ALA A 98 -8.55 1.33 -0.78
CA ALA A 98 -9.91 0.87 -0.56
C ALA A 98 -10.85 1.23 -1.72
N GLU A 99 -10.75 2.45 -2.25
CA GLU A 99 -11.52 2.91 -3.42
C GLU A 99 -11.19 2.08 -4.67
N ARG A 100 -9.94 1.64 -4.81
CA ARG A 100 -9.47 0.82 -5.93
C ARG A 100 -9.98 -0.62 -5.92
N LEU A 101 -10.46 -1.11 -4.78
CA LEU A 101 -10.99 -2.48 -4.61
C LEU A 101 -12.53 -2.56 -4.75
N GLN A 102 -13.21 -1.44 -5.04
CA GLN A 102 -14.66 -1.35 -5.25
C GLN A 102 -15.01 -1.49 -6.74
#